data_AF-A0A661KZC9-F1
#
_entry.id   AF-A0A661KZC9-F1
#
_cell.length_a   1.000
_cell.length_b   1.000
_cell.length_c   1.000
_cell.angle_alpha   90.00
_cell.angle_beta   90.00
_cell.angle_gamma   90.00
#
_symmetry.space_group_name_H-M   'P 1'
#
loop_
_entity.id
_entity.type
_entity.pdbx_description
1 polymer ?
#
loop_
_entity_poly.entity_id
_entity_poly.type
_entity_poly.pdbx_seq_one_letter_code
_entity_poly.pdbx_strand_id
1 'polypeptide(L)'
;RDAPSQFWTASIACSVLPDMDILAFSFGIPYGHFFGHRGFFHSPFFAMILSLLMVILLFNHLEFFSKQWFFFLIFFFLVGASHGLLDAFTNGGLGVALLSPFTNERYFFPWRPIMVSPIGIQGLFSKWGLMVLKTELLWVWLPCSLMVLFSYISGWLTRKG
;
A
#
# COMPACT_ATOMS: atom_id res chain seq x y z
N ARG A 1 -23.32 9.05 2.39
CA ARG A 1 -22.63 9.89 3.40
C ARG A 1 -21.25 10.08 2.84
N ASP A 2 -20.89 11.31 2.51
CA ASP A 2 -19.58 11.60 1.94
C ASP A 2 -18.52 11.39 3.02
N ALA A 3 -17.47 10.63 2.69
CA ALA A 3 -16.35 10.47 3.59
C ALA A 3 -15.61 11.81 3.73
N PRO A 4 -15.13 12.18 4.93
CA PRO A 4 -14.36 13.42 5.12
C PRO A 4 -13.18 13.48 4.14
N SER A 5 -12.82 14.66 3.64
CA SER A 5 -11.67 14.81 2.72
C SER A 5 -10.37 14.21 3.29
N GLN A 6 -10.18 14.37 4.61
CA GLN A 6 -9.08 13.79 5.38
C GLN A 6 -8.97 12.27 5.22
N PHE A 7 -10.08 11.56 5.08
CA PHE A 7 -10.08 10.10 4.88
C PHE A 7 -9.42 9.73 3.58
N TRP A 8 -9.77 10.40 2.48
CA TRP A 8 -9.17 10.14 1.17
C TRP A 8 -7.69 10.52 1.16
N THR A 9 -7.33 11.68 1.72
CA THR A 9 -5.93 12.10 1.85
C THR A 9 -5.10 11.10 2.63
N ALA A 10 -5.58 10.66 3.81
CA ALA A 10 -4.90 9.68 4.64
C ALA A 10 -4.76 8.32 3.94
N SER A 11 -5.79 7.88 3.22
CA SER A 11 -5.76 6.63 2.45
C SER A 11 -4.68 6.67 1.36
N ILE A 12 -4.65 7.74 0.56
CA ILE A 12 -3.64 7.95 -0.49
C ILE A 12 -2.24 8.02 0.13
N ALA A 13 -2.09 8.74 1.24
CA ALA A 13 -0.82 8.83 1.94
C ALA A 13 -0.34 7.45 2.41
N CYS A 14 -1.22 6.65 3.04
CA CYS A 14 -0.87 5.30 3.49
C CYS A 14 -0.46 4.37 2.34
N SER A 15 -1.05 4.52 1.14
CA SER A 15 -0.68 3.72 -0.02
C SER A 15 0.60 4.17 -0.73
N VAL A 16 0.96 5.46 -0.64
CA VAL A 16 2.09 6.02 -1.43
C VAL A 16 3.37 6.18 -0.60
N LEU A 17 3.25 6.53 0.68
CA LEU A 17 4.39 6.83 1.54
C LEU A 17 5.44 5.70 1.64
N PRO A 18 5.10 4.40 1.61
CA PRO A 18 6.11 3.33 1.59
C PRO A 18 7.18 3.50 0.50
N ASP A 19 6.77 3.86 -0.73
CA ASP A 19 7.69 4.01 -1.88
C ASP A 19 8.51 5.32 -1.87
N MET A 20 8.28 6.21 -0.89
CA MET A 20 9.18 7.36 -0.70
C MET A 20 10.60 6.93 -0.31
N ASP A 21 10.80 5.66 0.07
CA ASP A 21 12.09 5.06 0.31
C ASP A 21 13.02 5.03 -0.92
N ILE A 22 12.49 5.24 -2.14
CA ILE A 22 13.30 5.43 -3.36
C ILE A 22 14.23 6.65 -3.22
N LEU A 23 13.86 7.66 -2.42
CA LEU A 23 14.73 8.80 -2.12
C LEU A 23 16.00 8.40 -1.37
N ALA A 24 15.99 7.26 -0.66
CA ALA A 24 17.16 6.73 0.05
C ALA A 24 18.35 6.48 -0.89
N PHE A 25 18.08 6.15 -2.17
CA PHE A 25 19.13 5.98 -3.18
C PHE A 25 19.92 7.28 -3.44
N SER A 26 19.27 8.44 -3.37
CA SER A 26 19.94 9.75 -3.52
C SER A 26 20.89 10.06 -2.35
N PHE A 27 20.71 9.39 -1.21
CA PHE A 27 21.60 9.46 -0.05
C PHE A 27 22.63 8.34 -0.02
N GLY A 28 22.74 7.53 -1.08
CA GLY A 28 23.69 6.42 -1.17
C GLY A 28 23.30 5.16 -0.39
N ILE A 29 22.05 5.07 0.08
CA ILE A 29 21.56 3.87 0.79
C ILE A 29 21.31 2.76 -0.25
N PRO A 30 21.94 1.58 -0.11
CA PRO A 30 21.79 0.50 -1.07
C PRO A 30 20.42 -0.20 -0.95
N TYR A 31 19.96 -0.82 -2.05
CA TYR A 31 18.63 -1.47 -2.12
C TYR A 31 18.41 -2.52 -1.01
N GLY A 32 19.43 -3.34 -0.72
CA GLY A 32 19.33 -4.38 0.33
C GLY A 32 19.35 -3.86 1.77
N HIS A 33 19.57 -2.56 2.00
CA HIS A 33 19.66 -1.98 3.33
C HIS A 33 18.32 -2.03 4.07
N PHE A 34 18.35 -1.88 5.40
CA PHE A 34 17.14 -1.79 6.24
C PHE A 34 16.19 -0.68 5.79
N PHE A 35 16.74 0.51 5.51
CA PHE A 35 16.03 1.66 4.92
C PHE A 35 16.10 1.72 3.39
N GLY A 36 16.63 0.67 2.74
CA GLY A 36 16.62 0.57 1.29
C GLY A 36 15.21 0.24 0.77
N HIS A 37 15.02 0.37 -0.55
CA HIS A 37 13.72 0.13 -1.17
C HIS A 37 13.15 -1.26 -0.80
N ARG A 38 11.84 -1.35 -0.54
CA ARG A 38 11.16 -2.58 -0.07
C ARG A 38 11.68 -3.13 1.27
N GLY A 39 12.35 -2.28 2.03
CA GLY A 39 12.86 -2.54 3.37
C GLY A 39 11.80 -2.28 4.44
N PHE A 40 12.21 -1.59 5.52
CA PHE A 40 11.37 -1.26 6.67
C PHE A 40 10.03 -0.60 6.30
N PHE A 41 10.04 0.29 5.31
CA PHE A 41 8.86 1.08 4.91
C PHE A 41 7.75 0.24 4.26
N HIS A 42 8.03 -0.98 3.81
CA HIS A 42 7.04 -1.89 3.22
C HIS A 42 6.55 -2.95 4.20
N SER A 43 6.95 -2.87 5.47
CA SER A 43 6.54 -3.83 6.50
C SER A 43 5.16 -3.50 7.09
N PRO A 44 4.40 -4.51 7.56
CA PRO A 44 3.20 -4.29 8.36
C PRO A 44 3.49 -3.49 9.65
N PHE A 45 4.69 -3.61 10.21
CA PHE A 45 5.08 -2.83 11.39
C PHE A 45 5.12 -1.33 11.07
N PHE A 46 5.75 -0.94 9.97
CA PHE A 46 5.72 0.45 9.52
C PHE A 46 4.30 0.90 9.16
N ALA A 47 3.51 0.06 8.49
CA ALA A 47 2.11 0.36 8.19
C ALA A 47 1.28 0.66 9.45
N MET A 48 1.53 -0.04 10.56
CA MET A 48 0.88 0.23 11.85
C MET A 48 1.31 1.58 12.43
N ILE A 49 2.62 1.90 12.40
CA ILE A 49 3.13 3.22 12.83
C ILE A 49 2.48 4.32 12.00
N LEU A 50 2.48 4.17 10.67
CA LEU A 50 1.93 5.15 9.76
C LEU A 50 0.43 5.35 9.99
N SER A 51 -0.31 4.26 10.18
CA SER A 51 -1.74 4.31 10.51
C SER A 51 -2.01 5.06 11.82
N LEU A 52 -1.24 4.77 12.88
CA LEU A 52 -1.34 5.49 14.16
C LEU A 52 -1.09 6.98 13.97
N LEU A 53 -0.05 7.36 13.21
CA LEU A 53 0.25 8.75 12.91
C LEU A 53 -0.91 9.43 12.16
N MET A 54 -1.49 8.77 11.16
CA MET A 54 -2.63 9.34 10.40
C MET A 54 -3.84 9.56 11.30
N VAL A 55 -4.19 8.59 12.15
CA VAL A 55 -5.34 8.72 13.07
C VAL A 55 -5.08 9.82 14.10
N ILE A 56 -3.89 9.86 14.71
CA ILE A 56 -3.56 10.85 15.74
C ILE A 56 -3.50 12.26 15.16
N LEU A 57 -2.93 12.45 13.97
CA LEU A 57 -2.73 13.78 13.40
C LEU A 57 -4.00 14.32 12.71
N LEU A 58 -4.68 13.49 11.91
CA LEU A 58 -5.78 13.93 11.05
C LEU A 58 -7.17 13.67 11.65
N PHE A 59 -7.26 12.75 12.61
CA PHE A 59 -8.51 12.34 13.26
C PHE A 59 -8.48 12.54 14.78
N ASN A 60 -7.74 13.55 15.24
CA ASN A 60 -7.60 13.91 16.67
C ASN A 60 -8.92 14.26 17.38
N HIS A 61 -9.98 14.56 16.64
CA HIS A 61 -11.31 14.83 17.17
C HIS A 61 -12.05 13.56 17.61
N LEU A 62 -11.56 12.38 17.21
CA LEU A 62 -12.14 11.11 17.64
C LEU A 62 -11.73 10.80 19.07
N GLU A 63 -12.67 10.31 19.86
CA GLU A 63 -12.35 9.74 21.18
C GLU A 63 -11.40 8.55 21.01
N PHE A 64 -10.30 8.58 21.77
CA PHE A 64 -9.33 7.49 21.81
C PHE A 64 -10.03 6.18 22.18
N PHE A 65 -9.68 5.10 21.46
CA PHE A 65 -10.24 3.76 21.63
C PHE A 65 -11.75 3.63 21.38
N SER A 66 -12.39 4.64 20.80
CA SER A 66 -13.75 4.49 20.27
C SER A 66 -13.78 3.51 19.08
N LYS A 67 -14.97 3.00 18.76
CA LYS A 67 -15.17 2.14 17.58
C LYS A 67 -14.71 2.82 16.29
N GLN A 68 -14.91 4.13 16.17
CA GLN A 68 -14.49 4.92 15.00
C GLN A 68 -12.98 5.06 14.95
N TRP A 69 -12.33 5.30 16.09
CA TRP A 69 -10.88 5.36 16.18
C TRP A 69 -10.23 4.05 15.70
N PHE A 70 -10.72 2.90 16.19
CA PHE A 70 -10.24 1.59 15.73
C PHE A 70 -10.56 1.31 14.26
N PHE A 71 -11.72 1.77 13.77
CA PHE A 71 -12.07 1.64 12.35
C PHE A 71 -11.02 2.31 11.45
N PHE A 72 -10.67 3.57 11.70
CA PHE A 72 -9.68 4.27 10.89
C PHE A 72 -8.29 3.67 11.06
N LEU A 73 -7.91 3.28 12.28
CA LEU A 73 -6.62 2.62 12.53
C LEU A 73 -6.48 1.33 11.71
N ILE A 74 -7.49 0.45 11.78
CA ILE A 74 -7.46 -0.82 11.04
C ILE A 74 -7.50 -0.56 9.55
N PHE A 75 -8.35 0.37 9.09
CA PHE A 75 -8.47 0.69 7.68
C PHE A 75 -7.14 1.18 7.08
N PHE A 76 -6.51 2.20 7.69
CA PHE A 76 -5.24 2.73 7.19
C PHE A 76 -4.09 1.73 7.33
N PHE A 77 -4.09 0.90 8.37
CA PHE A 77 -3.14 -0.20 8.50
C PHE A 77 -3.27 -1.18 7.33
N LEU A 78 -4.49 -1.60 6.99
CA LEU A 78 -4.72 -2.53 5.88
C LEU A 78 -4.32 -1.91 4.54
N VAL A 79 -4.62 -0.63 4.31
CA VAL A 79 -4.16 0.10 3.12
C VAL A 79 -2.63 0.09 3.03
N GLY A 80 -1.92 0.52 4.07
CA GLY A 80 -0.45 0.56 4.05
C GLY A 80 0.19 -0.83 3.97
N ALA A 81 -0.32 -1.80 4.73
CA ALA A 81 0.20 -3.17 4.73
C ALA A 81 -0.04 -3.87 3.38
N SER A 82 -1.15 -3.56 2.70
CA SER A 82 -1.44 -4.10 1.37
C SER A 82 -0.37 -3.72 0.34
N HIS A 83 0.29 -2.57 0.49
CA HIS A 83 1.35 -2.13 -0.42
C HIS A 83 2.52 -3.13 -0.45
N GLY A 84 3.08 -3.42 0.73
CA GLY A 84 4.16 -4.40 0.85
C GLY A 84 3.75 -5.82 0.47
N LEU A 85 2.50 -6.20 0.76
CA LEU A 85 1.97 -7.51 0.35
C LEU A 85 1.85 -7.63 -1.18
N LEU A 86 1.33 -6.60 -1.86
CA LEU A 86 1.24 -6.55 -3.31
C LEU A 86 2.63 -6.57 -3.96
N ASP A 87 3.59 -5.86 -3.37
CA ASP A 87 4.98 -5.88 -3.84
C ASP A 87 5.62 -7.28 -3.76
N ALA A 88 5.24 -8.09 -2.78
CA ALA A 88 5.70 -9.49 -2.67
C ALA A 88 5.09 -10.42 -3.75
N PHE A 89 4.03 -9.98 -4.45
CA PHE A 89 3.49 -10.64 -5.66
C PHE A 89 4.18 -10.18 -6.96
N THR A 90 5.18 -9.29 -6.88
CA THR A 90 5.94 -8.88 -8.07
C THR A 90 7.01 -9.91 -8.45
N ASN A 91 7.35 -9.97 -9.74
CA ASN A 91 8.25 -10.97 -10.30
C ASN A 91 9.73 -10.54 -10.40
N GLY A 92 10.14 -9.49 -9.69
CA GLY A 92 11.54 -9.06 -9.64
C GLY A 92 11.86 -8.15 -8.46
N GLY A 93 13.11 -7.68 -8.40
CA GLY A 93 13.67 -6.99 -7.23
C GLY A 93 14.20 -7.96 -6.17
N LEU A 94 14.41 -7.46 -4.95
CA LEU A 94 14.95 -8.28 -3.84
C LEU A 94 13.87 -9.02 -3.03
N GLY A 95 12.60 -8.68 -3.20
CA GLY A 95 11.49 -9.09 -2.34
C GLY A 95 11.15 -7.99 -1.33
N VAL A 96 10.33 -8.31 -0.32
CA VAL A 96 9.84 -7.34 0.67
C VAL A 96 10.20 -7.78 2.08
N ALA A 97 10.63 -6.82 2.92
CA ALA A 97 10.97 -7.04 4.32
C ALA A 97 9.71 -7.15 5.22
N LEU A 98 8.83 -8.12 4.94
CA LEU A 98 7.54 -8.25 5.63
C LEU A 98 7.64 -8.42 7.15
N LEU A 99 8.75 -8.95 7.65
CA LEU A 99 8.99 -9.15 9.08
C LEU A 99 9.93 -8.09 9.69
N SER A 100 10.21 -7.01 8.97
CA SER A 100 10.91 -5.85 9.53
C SER A 100 10.05 -5.21 10.64
N PRO A 101 10.64 -4.76 11.77
CA PRO A 101 12.06 -4.55 12.02
C PRO A 101 12.79 -5.76 12.65
N PHE A 102 12.13 -6.89 12.83
CA PHE A 102 12.71 -8.05 13.50
C PHE A 102 13.76 -8.77 12.65
N THR A 103 13.54 -8.80 11.33
CA THR A 103 14.50 -9.29 10.36
C THR A 103 14.47 -8.46 9.08
N ASN A 104 15.60 -8.40 8.38
CA ASN A 104 15.74 -7.78 7.07
C ASN A 104 15.64 -8.81 5.93
N GLU A 105 15.22 -10.04 6.21
CA GLU A 105 14.96 -11.05 5.18
C GLU A 105 13.89 -10.56 4.19
N ARG A 106 14.06 -10.88 2.91
CA ARG A 106 13.20 -10.42 1.83
C ARG A 106 12.36 -11.57 1.30
N TYR A 107 11.06 -11.39 1.36
CA TYR A 107 10.09 -12.42 1.00
C TYR A 107 9.42 -12.10 -0.33
N PHE A 108 9.13 -13.16 -1.07
CA PHE A 108 8.21 -13.17 -2.20
C PHE A 108 7.14 -14.23 -1.94
N PHE A 109 5.96 -14.02 -2.51
CA PHE A 109 5.00 -15.11 -2.64
C PHE A 109 5.44 -16.10 -3.73
N PRO A 110 5.03 -17.38 -3.65
CA PRO A 110 5.41 -18.39 -4.64
C PRO A 110 4.83 -18.09 -6.03
N TRP A 111 3.66 -17.46 -6.08
CA TRP A 111 3.03 -16.98 -7.30
C TRP A 111 3.24 -15.48 -7.42
N ARG A 112 3.75 -15.01 -8.57
CA ARG A 112 4.19 -13.62 -8.78
C ARG A 112 3.71 -13.08 -10.13
N PRO A 113 2.41 -12.79 -10.27
CA PRO A 113 1.83 -12.43 -11.55
C PRO A 113 2.07 -10.96 -11.92
N ILE A 114 2.45 -10.11 -10.97
CA ILE A 114 2.64 -8.67 -11.17
C ILE A 114 4.06 -8.44 -11.69
N MET A 115 4.18 -7.68 -12.77
CA MET A 115 5.51 -7.33 -13.27
C MET A 115 6.13 -6.25 -12.38
N VAL A 116 7.39 -6.44 -11.98
CA VAL A 116 8.09 -5.44 -11.19
C VAL A 116 8.25 -4.13 -11.99
N SER A 117 7.94 -3.01 -11.34
CA SER A 117 8.11 -1.68 -11.91
C SER A 117 9.60 -1.29 -11.96
N PRO A 118 10.07 -0.65 -13.04
CA PRO A 118 11.42 -0.12 -13.09
C PRO A 118 11.61 0.99 -12.04
N ILE A 119 12.79 1.01 -11.41
CA ILE A 119 13.15 2.10 -10.49
C ILE A 119 13.35 3.37 -11.32
N GLY A 120 12.52 4.38 -11.08
CA GLY A 120 12.60 5.68 -11.75
C GLY A 120 11.68 5.83 -12.96
N ILE A 121 11.34 7.09 -13.28
CA ILE A 121 10.26 7.43 -14.21
C ILE A 121 10.57 7.11 -15.68
N GLN A 122 11.85 7.00 -16.03
CA GLN A 122 12.30 6.76 -17.40
C GLN A 122 11.90 5.37 -17.91
N GLY A 123 11.92 4.36 -17.02
CA GLY A 123 11.51 3.01 -17.35
C GLY A 123 9.99 2.87 -17.52
N LEU A 124 9.19 3.74 -16.90
CA LEU A 124 7.72 3.71 -16.98
C LEU A 124 7.20 4.06 -18.39
N PHE A 125 7.88 4.95 -19.12
CA PHE A 125 7.53 5.31 -20.50
C PHE A 125 8.17 4.38 -21.55
N SER A 126 8.39 3.12 -21.19
CA SER A 126 8.98 2.11 -22.09
C SER A 126 8.01 0.95 -22.35
N LYS A 127 8.39 0.04 -23.24
CA LYS A 127 7.67 -1.23 -23.43
C LYS A 127 7.54 -2.02 -22.13
N TRP A 128 8.53 -1.94 -21.24
CA TRP A 128 8.47 -2.58 -19.93
C TRP A 128 7.40 -1.90 -19.06
N GLY A 129 7.40 -0.57 -18.95
CA GLY A 129 6.38 0.15 -18.19
C GLY A 129 4.95 -0.14 -18.68
N LEU A 130 4.73 -0.27 -20.00
CA LEU A 130 3.43 -0.69 -20.54
C LEU A 130 3.03 -2.09 -20.10
N MET A 131 3.98 -3.04 -20.01
CA MET A 131 3.71 -4.38 -19.50
C MET A 131 3.40 -4.37 -18.00
N VAL A 132 4.09 -3.52 -17.22
CA VAL A 132 3.79 -3.30 -15.79
C VAL A 132 2.36 -2.83 -15.62
N LEU A 133 1.98 -1.74 -16.29
CA LEU A 133 0.62 -1.18 -16.25
C LEU A 133 -0.43 -2.23 -16.63
N LYS A 134 -0.16 -3.07 -17.64
CA LYS A 134 -1.07 -4.16 -18.02
C LYS A 134 -1.25 -5.18 -16.89
N THR A 135 -0.17 -5.60 -16.25
CA THR A 135 -0.25 -6.57 -15.14
C THR A 135 -0.92 -5.99 -13.90
N GLU A 136 -0.62 -4.73 -13.55
CA GLU A 136 -1.28 -4.03 -12.45
C GLU A 136 -2.77 -3.82 -12.73
N LEU A 137 -3.14 -3.46 -13.96
CA LEU A 137 -4.54 -3.31 -14.36
C LEU A 137 -5.32 -4.61 -14.16
N LEU A 138 -4.72 -5.75 -14.52
CA LEU A 138 -5.36 -7.06 -14.44
C LEU A 138 -5.43 -7.60 -13.00
N TRP A 139 -4.34 -7.47 -12.23
CA TRP A 139 -4.20 -8.15 -10.94
C TRP A 139 -4.49 -7.28 -9.72
N VAL A 140 -4.50 -5.95 -9.89
CA VAL A 140 -4.79 -5.00 -8.79
C VAL A 140 -6.08 -4.24 -9.11
N TRP A 141 -6.08 -3.46 -10.19
CA TRP A 141 -7.18 -2.53 -10.45
C TRP A 141 -8.50 -3.22 -10.80
N LEU A 142 -8.48 -4.28 -11.62
CA LEU A 142 -9.68 -5.02 -12.00
C LEU A 142 -10.36 -5.67 -10.78
N PRO A 143 -9.67 -6.47 -9.92
CA PRO A 143 -10.27 -6.99 -8.69
C PRO A 143 -10.83 -5.89 -7.78
N CYS A 144 -10.08 -4.81 -7.54
CA CYS A 144 -10.55 -3.69 -6.73
C CYS A 144 -11.80 -3.03 -7.32
N SER A 145 -11.84 -2.81 -8.64
CA SER A 145 -12.98 -2.21 -9.33
C SER A 145 -14.22 -3.11 -9.26
N LEU A 146 -14.05 -4.43 -9.38
CA LEU A 146 -15.13 -5.40 -9.23
C LEU A 146 -15.68 -5.41 -7.80
N MET A 147 -14.82 -5.33 -6.79
CA MET A 147 -15.25 -5.23 -5.38
C MET A 147 -16.04 -3.94 -5.12
N VAL A 148 -15.59 -2.81 -5.66
CA VAL A 148 -16.31 -1.53 -5.56
C VAL A 148 -17.67 -1.61 -6.24
N LEU A 149 -17.73 -2.16 -7.45
CA LEU A 149 -18.98 -2.35 -8.20
C LEU A 149 -19.96 -3.25 -7.44
N PHE A 150 -19.48 -4.37 -6.90
CA PHE A 150 -20.30 -5.28 -6.09
C PHE A 150 -20.86 -4.56 -4.87
N SER A 151 -20.01 -3.86 -4.11
CA SER A 151 -20.44 -3.08 -2.93
C SER A 151 -21.49 -2.03 -3.28
N TYR A 152 -21.32 -1.32 -4.39
CA TYR A 152 -22.28 -0.34 -4.89
C TYR A 152 -23.65 -0.98 -5.22
N ILE A 153 -23.66 -2.09 -5.95
CA ILE A 153 -24.90 -2.80 -6.32
C ILE A 153 -25.61 -3.35 -5.08
N SER A 154 -24.89 -4.01 -4.16
CA SER A 154 -25.46 -4.52 -2.91
C SER A 154 -26.06 -3.40 -2.05
N GLY A 155 -25.38 -2.26 -1.96
CA GLY A 155 -25.88 -1.09 -1.26
C GLY A 155 -27.09 -0.45 -1.91
N TRP A 156 -27.21 -0.52 -3.24
CA TRP A 156 -28.39 -0.05 -3.97
C TRP A 156 -29.60 -0.95 -3.75
N LEU A 157 -29.42 -2.28 -3.77
CA LEU A 157 -30.50 -3.26 -3.55
C LEU A 157 -31.09 -3.16 -2.14
N THR A 158 -30.23 -3.05 -1.11
CA THR A 158 -30.66 -2.98 0.29
C THR A 158 -31.37 -1.68 0.67
N ARG A 159 -31.21 -0.60 -0.11
CA ARG A 159 -31.95 0.66 0.09
C ARG A 159 -33.30 0.69 -0.61
N LYS A 160 -33.56 -0.25 -1.53
CA LYS A 160 -34.79 -0.34 -2.32
C LYS A 160 -35.79 -1.36 -1.78
N GLY A 161 -35.35 -2.30 -0.94
CA GLY A 161 -36.22 -3.22 -0.19
C GLY A 161 -36.49 -2.67 1.20
#